data_AF-A0A0P7X4R5-F1
#
_entry.id   AF-A0A0P7X4R5-F1
#
_cell.length_a   1.000
_cell.length_b   1.000
_cell.length_c   1.000
_cell.angle_alpha   90.00
_cell.angle_beta   90.00
_cell.angle_gamma   90.00
#
_symmetry.space_group_name_H-M   'P 1'
#
loop_
_entity.id
_entity.type
_entity.pdbx_description
1 polymer ?
#
loop_
_entity_poly.entity_id
_entity_poly.type
_entity_poly.pdbx_seq_one_letter_code
_entity_poly.pdbx_strand_id
1 'polypeptide(L)'
;MSKVDLSQLSAEEKWRLEHARMHAKHKGHEAMHAEMVLILIVTLVLAQLLLVQWKQRHPKSYNLVTLFQMWVVPLYFTTKLHWWRFLVTWFIFSAVTAFVTFRATRKPLSCTTPRLVYKWFLLLYKLSYTTGIVGYTVVMFTLFGINLIFRIKPEDAMDFGVSLLFYGLYYGVLGRDFAEMCADFMASTVGYYSASGMPTKHLSDSICAVCGQPILVDVSEEGIIENTYRLSCNHSLHLSLGCEPIVKVF
;
A
#
# COMPACT_ATOMS: atom_id res chain seq x y z
N MET A 1 3.94 -43.69 -51.76
CA MET A 1 3.78 -42.40 -51.05
C MET A 1 4.65 -41.40 -51.79
N SER A 2 4.09 -40.75 -52.81
CA SER A 2 4.78 -39.80 -53.70
C SER A 2 5.32 -38.62 -52.90
N LYS A 3 6.62 -38.34 -53.02
CA LYS A 3 7.20 -37.08 -52.55
C LYS A 3 6.60 -35.98 -53.41
N VAL A 4 5.66 -35.22 -52.85
CA VAL A 4 5.12 -34.01 -53.49
C VAL A 4 6.29 -33.06 -53.71
N ASP A 5 6.62 -32.81 -54.98
CA ASP A 5 7.72 -31.93 -55.38
C ASP A 5 7.26 -30.47 -55.23
N LEU A 6 7.59 -29.87 -54.08
CA LEU A 6 7.20 -28.51 -53.70
C LEU A 6 7.69 -27.43 -54.68
N SER A 7 8.61 -27.76 -55.59
CA SER A 7 9.19 -26.80 -56.54
C SER A 7 8.24 -26.40 -57.67
N GLN A 8 7.26 -27.25 -58.04
CA GLN A 8 6.35 -27.04 -59.18
C GLN A 8 5.02 -26.34 -58.85
N LEU A 9 4.74 -26.07 -57.57
CA LEU A 9 3.51 -25.41 -57.13
C LEU A 9 3.55 -23.90 -57.42
N SER A 10 2.43 -23.34 -57.90
CA SER A 10 2.25 -21.90 -58.07
C SER A 10 2.41 -21.17 -56.72
N ALA A 11 2.79 -19.89 -56.74
CA ALA A 11 3.02 -19.12 -55.51
C ALA A 11 1.79 -19.11 -54.58
N GLU A 12 0.59 -19.14 -55.16
CA GLU A 12 -0.68 -19.16 -54.42
C GLU A 12 -0.94 -20.53 -53.74
N GLU A 13 -0.60 -21.64 -54.42
CA GLU A 13 -0.73 -22.97 -53.84
C GLU A 13 0.29 -23.22 -52.73
N LYS A 14 1.51 -22.70 -52.87
CA LYS A 14 2.52 -22.71 -51.80
C LYS A 14 2.01 -21.96 -50.57
N TRP A 15 1.44 -20.77 -50.76
CA TRP A 15 0.86 -19.97 -49.68
C TRP A 15 -0.30 -20.68 -48.98
N ARG A 16 -1.21 -21.32 -49.74
CA ARG A 16 -2.32 -22.09 -49.17
C ARG A 16 -1.83 -23.30 -48.38
N LEU A 17 -0.84 -24.01 -48.91
CA LEU A 17 -0.25 -25.17 -48.24
C LEU A 17 0.46 -24.74 -46.95
N GLU A 18 1.19 -23.62 -46.98
CA GLU A 18 1.91 -23.07 -45.83
C GLU A 18 0.96 -22.52 -44.77
N HIS A 19 -0.12 -21.84 -45.17
CA HIS A 19 -1.18 -21.39 -44.27
C HIS A 19 -1.91 -22.58 -43.61
N ALA A 20 -2.25 -23.62 -44.39
CA ALA A 20 -2.84 -24.85 -43.86
C ALA A 20 -1.88 -25.58 -42.90
N ARG A 21 -0.57 -25.57 -43.17
CA ARG A 21 0.45 -26.17 -42.31
C ARG A 21 0.68 -25.37 -41.02
N MET A 22 0.59 -24.05 -41.08
CA MET A 22 0.58 -23.17 -39.91
C MET A 22 -0.64 -23.44 -39.03
N HIS A 23 -1.84 -23.48 -39.61
CA HIS A 23 -3.07 -23.83 -38.87
C HIS A 23 -3.03 -25.22 -38.26
N ALA A 24 -2.47 -26.22 -38.98
CA ALA A 24 -2.30 -27.57 -38.46
C ALA A 24 -1.31 -27.63 -37.27
N LYS A 25 -0.25 -26.82 -37.27
CA LYS A 25 0.67 -26.70 -36.13
C LYS A 25 0.03 -26.02 -34.91
N HIS A 26 -0.89 -25.08 -35.11
CA HIS A 26 -1.56 -24.35 -34.03
C HIS A 26 -2.81 -25.07 -33.48
N LYS A 27 -3.42 -26.00 -34.21
CA LYS A 27 -4.67 -26.67 -33.84
C LYS A 27 -4.66 -27.41 -32.49
N GLY A 28 -3.50 -27.94 -32.07
CA GLY A 28 -3.33 -28.56 -30.74
C GLY A 28 -2.80 -27.60 -29.66
N HIS A 29 -2.13 -26.53 -30.08
CA HIS A 29 -1.52 -25.54 -29.19
C HIS A 29 -2.58 -24.58 -28.63
N GLU A 30 -3.60 -24.22 -29.42
CA GLU A 30 -4.71 -23.37 -28.97
C GLU A 30 -5.61 -24.06 -27.93
N ALA A 31 -5.86 -25.36 -28.09
CA ALA A 31 -6.60 -26.14 -27.08
C ALA A 31 -5.85 -26.18 -25.73
N MET A 32 -4.53 -26.39 -25.76
CA MET A 32 -3.69 -26.39 -24.55
C MET A 32 -3.61 -25.01 -23.89
N HIS A 33 -3.53 -23.93 -24.69
CA HIS A 33 -3.61 -22.56 -24.16
C HIS A 33 -4.98 -22.25 -23.56
N ALA A 34 -6.07 -22.69 -24.20
CA ALA A 34 -7.42 -22.49 -23.70
C ALA A 34 -7.63 -23.21 -22.35
N GLU A 35 -7.12 -24.42 -22.19
CA GLU A 35 -7.18 -25.16 -20.92
C GLU A 35 -6.40 -24.46 -19.79
N MET A 36 -5.16 -24.01 -20.05
CA MET A 36 -4.37 -23.26 -19.07
C MET A 36 -5.06 -21.95 -18.67
N VAL A 37 -5.62 -21.22 -19.63
CA VAL A 37 -6.35 -19.97 -19.38
C VAL A 37 -7.63 -20.23 -18.60
N LEU A 38 -8.39 -21.28 -18.92
CA LEU A 38 -9.62 -21.63 -18.20
C LEU A 38 -9.32 -21.97 -16.74
N ILE A 39 -8.29 -22.79 -16.48
CA ILE A 39 -7.85 -23.12 -15.11
C ILE A 39 -7.40 -21.85 -14.38
N LEU A 40 -6.63 -20.98 -15.03
CA LEU A 40 -6.23 -19.70 -14.46
C LEU A 40 -7.44 -18.83 -14.08
N ILE A 41 -8.43 -18.70 -14.97
CA ILE A 41 -9.64 -17.91 -14.69
C ILE A 41 -10.41 -18.48 -13.49
N VAL A 42 -10.66 -19.80 -13.48
CA VAL A 42 -11.37 -20.46 -12.38
C VAL A 42 -10.62 -20.29 -11.06
N THR A 43 -9.30 -20.49 -11.05
CA THR A 43 -8.49 -20.32 -9.84
C THR A 43 -8.46 -18.86 -9.36
N LEU A 44 -8.37 -17.87 -10.25
CA LEU A 44 -8.45 -16.45 -9.90
C LEU A 44 -9.81 -16.08 -9.29
N VAL A 45 -10.91 -16.57 -9.87
CA VAL A 45 -12.26 -16.34 -9.35
C VAL A 45 -12.43 -16.96 -7.96
N LEU A 46 -12.03 -18.22 -7.79
CA LEU A 46 -12.10 -18.89 -6.49
C LEU A 46 -11.22 -18.19 -5.44
N ALA A 47 -9.99 -17.81 -5.80
CA ALA A 47 -9.11 -17.06 -4.93
C ALA A 47 -9.73 -15.73 -4.50
N GLN A 48 -10.35 -14.99 -5.44
CA GLN A 48 -11.00 -13.72 -5.12
C GLN A 48 -12.18 -13.89 -4.17
N LEU A 49 -13.03 -14.92 -4.39
CA LEU A 49 -14.15 -15.22 -3.49
C LEU A 49 -13.66 -15.56 -2.08
N LEU A 50 -12.61 -16.40 -1.97
CA LEU A 50 -12.01 -16.76 -0.68
C LEU A 50 -11.43 -15.54 0.04
N LEU A 51 -10.71 -14.66 -0.68
CA LEU A 51 -10.14 -13.43 -0.10
C LEU A 51 -11.23 -12.49 0.42
N VAL A 52 -12.32 -12.30 -0.34
CA VAL A 52 -13.43 -11.45 0.08
C VAL A 52 -14.15 -12.03 1.30
N GLN A 53 -14.44 -13.34 1.29
CA GLN A 53 -15.05 -14.01 2.44
C GLN A 53 -14.15 -13.96 3.68
N TRP A 54 -12.84 -14.13 3.51
CA TRP A 54 -11.88 -14.07 4.60
C TRP A 54 -11.80 -12.66 5.20
N LYS A 55 -11.76 -11.62 4.36
CA LYS A 55 -11.81 -10.22 4.80
C LYS A 55 -13.07 -9.92 5.60
N GLN A 56 -14.23 -10.41 5.16
CA GLN A 56 -15.51 -10.22 5.86
C GLN A 56 -15.58 -10.96 7.20
N ARG A 57 -15.09 -12.21 7.26
CA ARG A 57 -15.23 -13.06 8.45
C ARG A 57 -14.14 -12.81 9.49
N HIS A 58 -12.92 -12.52 9.06
CA HIS A 58 -11.76 -12.35 9.93
C HIS A 58 -10.90 -11.15 9.49
N PRO A 59 -11.40 -9.91 9.62
CA PRO A 59 -10.71 -8.71 9.13
C PRO A 59 -9.32 -8.53 9.75
N LYS A 60 -9.16 -8.84 11.04
CA LYS A 60 -7.85 -8.75 11.73
C LYS A 60 -6.80 -9.70 11.15
N SER A 61 -7.21 -10.94 10.86
CA SER A 61 -6.30 -11.95 10.30
C SER A 61 -5.94 -11.63 8.86
N TYR A 62 -6.93 -11.19 8.06
CA TYR A 62 -6.72 -10.75 6.69
C TYR A 62 -5.73 -9.58 6.65
N ASN A 63 -5.97 -8.50 7.40
CA ASN A 63 -5.09 -7.33 7.42
C ASN A 63 -3.65 -7.68 7.85
N LEU A 64 -3.47 -8.55 8.86
CA LEU A 64 -2.15 -8.96 9.32
C LEU A 64 -1.41 -9.78 8.26
N VAL A 65 -2.07 -10.76 7.63
CA VAL A 65 -1.42 -11.59 6.61
C VAL A 65 -1.10 -10.78 5.36
N THR A 66 -2.03 -9.94 4.89
CA THR A 66 -1.77 -9.05 3.76
C THR A 66 -0.63 -8.08 4.04
N LEU A 67 -0.58 -7.49 5.24
CA LEU A 67 0.53 -6.64 5.66
C LEU A 67 1.87 -7.40 5.66
N PHE A 68 1.89 -8.60 6.22
CA PHE A 68 3.10 -9.44 6.24
C PHE A 68 3.55 -9.83 4.83
N GLN A 69 2.60 -10.20 3.95
CA GLN A 69 2.88 -10.51 2.56
C GLN A 69 3.44 -9.29 1.82
N MET A 70 2.82 -8.10 1.96
CA MET A 70 3.33 -6.87 1.35
C MET A 70 4.71 -6.47 1.90
N TRP A 71 4.98 -6.75 3.18
CA TRP A 71 6.27 -6.45 3.78
C TRP A 71 7.41 -7.38 3.30
N VAL A 72 7.15 -8.69 3.17
CA VAL A 72 8.16 -9.72 2.87
C VAL A 72 8.42 -9.92 1.37
N VAL A 73 7.38 -9.83 0.53
CA VAL A 73 7.52 -10.15 -0.91
C VAL A 73 8.59 -9.27 -1.60
N PRO A 74 8.59 -7.94 -1.46
CA PRO A 74 9.62 -7.10 -2.07
C PRO A 74 11.02 -7.36 -1.50
N LEU A 75 11.13 -7.72 -0.22
CA LEU A 75 12.40 -8.10 0.41
C LEU A 75 12.99 -9.36 -0.24
N TYR A 76 12.16 -10.37 -0.48
CA TYR A 76 12.60 -11.61 -1.13
C TYR A 76 13.15 -11.34 -2.54
N PHE A 77 12.46 -10.55 -3.36
CA PHE A 77 12.92 -10.22 -4.70
C PHE A 77 14.18 -9.33 -4.69
N THR A 78 14.22 -8.29 -3.85
CA THR A 78 15.36 -7.35 -3.80
C THR A 78 16.63 -7.97 -3.24
N THR A 79 16.53 -8.93 -2.32
CA THR A 79 17.69 -9.72 -1.85
C THR A 79 18.24 -10.61 -2.96
N LYS A 80 17.39 -11.28 -3.74
CA LYS A 80 17.81 -12.09 -4.90
C LYS A 80 18.43 -11.26 -6.02
N LEU A 81 17.96 -10.04 -6.22
CA LEU A 81 18.46 -9.10 -7.22
C LEU A 81 19.63 -8.23 -6.72
N HIS A 82 20.14 -8.47 -5.51
CA HIS A 82 21.23 -7.71 -4.88
C HIS A 82 21.02 -6.19 -4.85
N TRP A 83 19.79 -5.73 -4.68
CA TRP A 83 19.47 -4.31 -4.71
C TRP A 83 19.67 -3.63 -3.35
N TRP A 84 20.93 -3.39 -3.00
CA TRP A 84 21.35 -2.91 -1.68
C TRP A 84 20.68 -1.60 -1.22
N ARG A 85 20.38 -0.69 -2.15
CA ARG A 85 19.74 0.60 -1.83
C ARG A 85 18.37 0.39 -1.16
N PHE A 86 17.56 -0.50 -1.73
CA PHE A 86 16.25 -0.84 -1.20
C PHE A 86 16.35 -1.54 0.17
N LEU A 87 17.32 -2.44 0.33
CA LEU A 87 17.51 -3.16 1.60
C LEU A 87 17.83 -2.21 2.75
N VAL A 88 18.68 -1.20 2.51
CA VAL A 88 19.03 -0.19 3.52
C VAL A 88 17.80 0.64 3.90
N THR A 89 17.08 1.20 2.92
CA THR A 89 15.89 2.02 3.19
C THR A 89 14.79 1.19 3.87
N TRP A 90 14.61 -0.06 3.45
CA TRP A 90 13.65 -0.99 4.03
C TRP A 90 13.99 -1.34 5.47
N PHE A 91 15.26 -1.56 5.78
CA PHE A 91 15.71 -1.86 7.14
C PHE A 91 15.46 -0.67 8.08
N ILE A 92 15.81 0.55 7.66
CA ILE A 92 15.54 1.77 8.43
C ILE A 92 14.04 1.95 8.65
N PHE A 93 13.24 1.86 7.59
CA PHE A 93 11.79 1.95 7.67
C PHE A 93 11.21 0.93 8.65
N SER A 94 11.64 -0.33 8.54
CA SER A 94 11.13 -1.43 9.36
C SER A 94 11.55 -1.29 10.82
N ALA A 95 12.78 -0.86 11.09
CA ALA A 95 13.26 -0.63 12.45
C ALA A 95 12.50 0.50 13.15
N VAL A 96 12.31 1.65 12.48
CA VAL A 96 11.59 2.79 13.07
C VAL A 96 10.10 2.46 13.21
N THR A 97 9.49 1.85 12.20
CA THR A 97 8.07 1.45 12.26
C THR A 97 7.84 0.40 13.34
N ALA A 98 8.72 -0.59 13.49
CA ALA A 98 8.64 -1.56 14.58
C ALA A 98 8.75 -0.89 15.96
N PHE A 99 9.65 0.09 16.12
CA PHE A 99 9.77 0.86 17.36
C PHE A 99 8.48 1.65 17.69
N VAL A 100 7.90 2.32 16.69
CA VAL A 100 6.65 3.09 16.84
C VAL A 100 5.48 2.17 17.15
N THR A 101 5.33 1.06 16.43
CA THR A 101 4.30 0.04 16.66
C THR A 101 4.46 -0.63 18.03
N PHE A 102 5.70 -0.89 18.47
CA PHE A 102 5.96 -1.39 19.81
C PHE A 102 5.49 -0.40 20.87
N ARG A 103 5.78 0.89 20.71
CA ARG A 103 5.30 1.94 21.64
C ARG A 103 3.76 2.04 21.64
N ALA A 104 3.11 1.84 20.49
CA ALA A 104 1.66 1.88 20.34
C ALA A 104 0.93 0.67 20.96
N THR A 105 1.57 -0.50 21.02
CA THR A 105 0.98 -1.75 21.54
C THR A 105 1.20 -1.98 23.03
N ARG A 106 2.06 -1.19 23.69
CA ARG A 106 2.34 -1.32 25.13
C ARG A 106 1.19 -0.80 25.99
N LYS A 107 0.92 -1.51 27.09
CA LYS A 107 -0.06 -1.15 28.12
C LYS A 107 0.65 -0.81 29.44
N PRO A 108 0.22 0.23 30.19
CA PRO A 108 -0.74 1.26 29.79
C PRO A 108 -0.18 2.20 28.71
N LEU A 109 -1.05 2.74 27.86
CA LEU A 109 -0.63 3.65 26.79
C LEU A 109 -0.18 4.99 27.39
N SER A 110 1.03 5.45 27.04
CA SER A 110 1.51 6.76 27.51
C SER A 110 0.82 7.90 26.74
N CYS A 111 0.53 9.01 27.42
CA CYS A 111 -0.11 10.19 26.82
C CYS A 111 0.65 10.77 25.61
N THR A 112 1.97 10.59 25.55
CA THR A 112 2.81 11.04 24.43
C THR A 112 2.85 10.09 23.24
N THR A 113 2.45 8.82 23.42
CA THR A 113 2.55 7.77 22.38
C THR A 113 1.73 8.12 21.13
N PRO A 114 0.44 8.53 21.24
CA PRO A 114 -0.35 8.87 20.05
C PRO A 114 0.31 9.96 19.21
N ARG A 115 0.84 11.01 19.83
CA ARG A 115 1.53 12.09 19.10
C ARG A 115 2.75 11.60 18.33
N LEU A 116 3.54 10.70 18.92
CA LEU A 116 4.71 10.10 18.24
C LEU A 116 4.28 9.29 17.02
N VAL A 117 3.27 8.42 17.20
CA VAL A 117 2.72 7.56 16.14
C VAL A 117 2.22 8.41 14.98
N TYR A 118 1.42 9.45 15.26
CA TYR A 118 0.89 10.33 14.22
C TYR A 118 1.97 11.11 13.50
N LYS A 119 2.95 11.68 14.22
CA LYS A 119 4.05 12.41 13.58
C LYS A 119 4.86 11.52 12.65
N TRP A 120 5.14 10.27 13.05
CA TRP A 120 5.87 9.31 12.23
C TRP A 120 5.12 8.94 10.95
N PHE A 121 3.86 8.52 11.06
CA PHE A 121 3.08 8.11 9.88
C PHE A 121 2.72 9.29 8.97
N LEU A 122 2.55 10.50 9.53
CA LEU A 122 2.38 11.72 8.73
C LEU A 122 3.67 12.07 7.97
N LEU A 123 4.84 11.92 8.59
CA LEU A 123 6.11 12.12 7.91
C LEU A 123 6.28 11.12 6.76
N LEU A 124 6.00 9.84 7.00
CA LEU A 124 6.03 8.80 5.98
C LEU A 124 5.07 9.10 4.82
N TYR A 125 3.83 9.49 5.13
CA TYR A 125 2.85 9.90 4.11
C TYR A 125 3.40 11.02 3.23
N LYS A 126 3.94 12.09 3.82
CA LYS A 126 4.50 13.22 3.07
C LYS A 126 5.67 12.78 2.18
N LEU A 127 6.59 11.99 2.71
CA LEU A 127 7.73 11.48 1.94
C LEU A 127 7.28 10.61 0.77
N SER A 128 6.37 9.66 1.03
CA SER A 128 5.82 8.76 0.01
C SER A 128 5.04 9.51 -1.07
N TYR A 129 4.20 10.46 -0.66
CA TYR A 129 3.41 11.29 -1.56
C TYR A 129 4.29 12.17 -2.45
N THR A 130 5.26 12.88 -1.86
CA THR A 130 6.21 13.70 -2.62
C THR A 130 7.05 12.85 -3.57
N THR A 131 7.57 11.72 -3.11
CA THR A 131 8.37 10.80 -3.95
C THR A 131 7.53 10.24 -5.10
N GLY A 132 6.27 9.87 -4.85
CA GLY A 132 5.33 9.40 -5.86
C GLY A 132 5.01 10.45 -6.92
N ILE A 133 4.76 11.70 -6.51
CA ILE A 133 4.54 12.81 -7.45
C ILE A 133 5.77 13.06 -8.30
N VAL A 134 6.95 13.16 -7.68
CA VAL A 134 8.20 13.38 -8.42
C VAL A 134 8.44 12.25 -9.43
N GLY A 135 8.25 10.99 -9.03
CA GLY A 135 8.35 9.84 -9.91
C GLY A 135 7.35 9.91 -11.08
N TYR A 136 6.08 10.22 -10.79
CA TYR A 136 5.05 10.39 -11.82
C TYR A 136 5.42 11.49 -12.82
N THR A 137 5.84 12.66 -12.33
CA THR A 137 6.26 13.78 -13.17
C THR A 137 7.44 13.41 -14.07
N VAL A 138 8.44 12.69 -13.55
CA VAL A 138 9.58 12.20 -14.35
C VAL A 138 9.14 11.24 -15.45
N VAL A 139 8.25 10.29 -15.14
CA VAL A 139 7.71 9.36 -16.14
C VAL A 139 6.91 10.11 -17.20
N MET A 140 6.03 11.04 -16.80
CA MET A 140 5.26 11.85 -17.75
C MET A 140 6.17 12.66 -18.67
N PHE A 141 7.17 13.37 -18.13
CA PHE A 141 8.12 14.13 -18.95
C PHE A 141 8.94 13.25 -19.89
N THR A 142 9.24 12.02 -19.50
CA THR A 142 9.95 11.08 -20.36
C THR A 142 9.06 10.58 -21.50
N LEU A 143 7.78 10.29 -21.23
CA LEU A 143 6.81 9.89 -22.25
C LEU A 143 6.50 11.01 -23.26
N PHE A 144 6.46 12.27 -22.82
CA PHE A 144 6.30 13.43 -23.71
C PHE A 144 7.58 13.80 -24.49
N GLY A 145 8.69 13.08 -24.29
CA GLY A 145 9.95 13.32 -25.00
C GLY A 145 10.71 14.56 -24.54
N ILE A 146 10.28 15.24 -23.48
CA ILE A 146 10.93 16.44 -22.91
C ILE A 146 12.33 16.10 -22.37
N ASN A 147 12.53 14.87 -21.90
CA ASN A 147 13.83 14.31 -21.53
C ASN A 147 14.91 14.50 -22.62
N LEU A 148 14.54 14.36 -23.90
CA LEU A 148 15.46 14.48 -25.03
C LEU A 148 16.05 15.90 -25.16
N ILE A 149 15.31 16.93 -24.70
CA ILE A 149 15.76 18.33 -24.68
C ILE A 149 16.94 18.49 -23.71
N PHE A 150 16.94 17.74 -22.61
CA PHE A 150 18.02 17.73 -21.62
C PHE A 150 19.14 16.74 -21.95
N ARG A 151 19.11 16.09 -23.14
CA ARG A 151 20.06 15.04 -23.56
C ARG A 151 20.20 13.89 -22.56
N ILE A 152 19.18 13.64 -21.75
CA ILE A 152 19.12 12.45 -20.92
C ILE A 152 18.65 11.30 -21.82
N LYS A 153 19.03 10.06 -21.49
CA LYS A 153 18.49 8.92 -22.21
C LYS A 153 17.10 8.57 -21.66
N PRO A 154 16.12 8.21 -22.51
CA PRO A 154 14.79 7.80 -22.05
C PRO A 154 14.83 6.58 -21.12
N GLU A 155 15.73 5.63 -21.37
CA GLU A 155 15.95 4.45 -20.52
C GLU A 155 16.27 4.84 -19.07
N ASP A 156 17.30 5.67 -18.86
CA ASP A 156 17.77 6.04 -17.53
C ASP A 156 16.71 6.84 -16.74
N ALA A 157 15.98 7.73 -17.41
CA ALA A 157 14.94 8.52 -16.74
C ALA A 157 13.69 7.70 -16.43
N MET A 158 13.30 6.75 -17.29
CA MET A 158 12.21 5.82 -16.99
C MET A 158 12.58 4.95 -15.79
N ASP A 159 13.80 4.39 -15.76
CA ASP A 159 14.27 3.59 -14.62
C ASP A 159 14.27 4.39 -13.32
N PHE A 160 14.72 5.64 -13.36
CA PHE A 160 14.67 6.54 -12.21
C PHE A 160 13.24 6.87 -11.78
N GLY A 161 12.38 7.27 -12.72
CA GLY A 161 10.99 7.65 -12.46
C GLY A 161 10.14 6.49 -11.92
N VAL A 162 10.26 5.31 -12.54
CA VAL A 162 9.60 4.08 -12.08
C VAL A 162 10.12 3.64 -10.72
N SER A 163 11.43 3.75 -10.47
CA SER A 163 11.99 3.45 -9.15
C SER A 163 11.41 4.37 -8.07
N LEU A 164 11.31 5.68 -8.32
CA LEU A 164 10.68 6.62 -7.38
C LEU A 164 9.20 6.31 -7.15
N LEU A 165 8.44 6.00 -8.21
CA LEU A 165 7.05 5.58 -8.09
C LEU A 165 6.91 4.33 -7.23
N PHE A 166 7.77 3.33 -7.46
CA PHE A 166 7.80 2.12 -6.65
C PHE A 166 8.06 2.43 -5.18
N TYR A 167 9.07 3.24 -4.85
CA TYR A 167 9.34 3.64 -3.45
C TYR A 167 8.17 4.40 -2.82
N GLY A 168 7.59 5.36 -3.55
CA GLY A 168 6.46 6.16 -3.07
C GLY A 168 5.23 5.31 -2.77
N LEU A 169 4.83 4.47 -3.73
CA LEU A 169 3.67 3.58 -3.59
C LEU A 169 3.90 2.49 -2.53
N TYR A 170 5.09 1.87 -2.53
CA TYR A 170 5.40 0.79 -1.61
C TYR A 170 5.36 1.25 -0.16
N TYR A 171 6.14 2.29 0.19
CA TYR A 171 6.14 2.81 1.56
C TYR A 171 4.84 3.54 1.91
N GLY A 172 4.13 4.10 0.93
CA GLY A 172 2.85 4.77 1.14
C GLY A 172 1.76 3.80 1.56
N VAL A 173 1.56 2.71 0.80
CA VAL A 173 0.56 1.69 1.15
C VAL A 173 0.95 0.98 2.44
N LEU A 174 2.22 0.59 2.58
CA LEU A 174 2.69 -0.09 3.79
C LEU A 174 2.56 0.80 5.04
N GLY A 175 2.93 2.08 4.93
CA GLY A 175 2.80 3.05 6.01
C GLY A 175 1.34 3.28 6.44
N ARG A 176 0.41 3.37 5.48
CA ARG A 176 -1.02 3.46 5.75
C ARG A 176 -1.54 2.25 6.54
N ASP A 177 -1.22 1.04 6.08
CA ASP A 177 -1.73 -0.19 6.70
C ASP A 177 -1.16 -0.35 8.14
N PHE A 178 0.10 0.04 8.38
CA PHE A 178 0.65 0.11 9.74
C PHE A 178 0.01 1.21 10.59
N ALA A 179 -0.34 2.36 10.01
CA ALA A 179 -1.01 3.44 10.72
C ALA A 179 -2.41 3.02 11.19
N GLU A 180 -3.19 2.36 10.32
CA GLU A 180 -4.51 1.80 10.65
C GLU A 180 -4.40 0.77 11.79
N MET A 181 -3.44 -0.15 11.68
CA MET A 181 -3.18 -1.13 12.75
C MET A 181 -2.80 -0.46 14.08
N CYS A 182 -1.94 0.56 14.06
CA CYS A 182 -1.56 1.27 15.28
C CYS A 182 -2.73 2.05 15.88
N ALA A 183 -3.58 2.65 15.04
CA ALA A 183 -4.79 3.35 15.47
C ALA A 183 -5.76 2.38 16.18
N ASP A 184 -6.00 1.20 15.62
CA ASP A 184 -6.83 0.15 16.23
C ASP A 184 -6.30 -0.31 17.60
N PHE A 185 -4.98 -0.51 17.70
CA PHE A 185 -4.35 -0.89 18.97
C PHE A 185 -4.44 0.21 20.03
N MET A 186 -4.22 1.47 19.64
CA MET A 186 -4.35 2.60 20.56
C MET A 186 -5.80 2.79 21.00
N ALA A 187 -6.76 2.73 20.07
CA ALA A 187 -8.19 2.86 20.37
C ALA A 187 -8.67 1.76 21.33
N SER A 188 -8.27 0.51 21.11
CA SER A 188 -8.61 -0.61 22.01
C SER A 188 -7.93 -0.55 23.37
N THR A 189 -6.80 0.14 23.49
CA THR A 189 -6.06 0.30 24.76
C THR A 189 -6.54 1.53 25.56
N VAL A 190 -6.95 2.60 24.87
CA VAL A 190 -7.55 3.79 25.50
C VAL A 190 -8.95 3.49 26.05
N GLY A 191 -9.60 2.42 25.55
CA GLY A 191 -10.88 1.87 25.99
C GLY A 191 -11.30 2.27 27.41
N TYR A 192 -12.12 3.32 27.49
CA TYR A 192 -12.72 3.88 28.70
C TYR A 192 -13.70 2.93 29.42
N TYR A 193 -13.73 1.65 29.04
CA TYR A 193 -14.59 0.62 29.58
C TYR A 193 -13.76 -0.51 30.18
N SER A 194 -13.78 -0.62 31.51
CA SER A 194 -13.54 -1.89 32.17
C SER A 194 -14.72 -2.83 31.89
N ALA A 195 -14.51 -4.14 31.97
CA ALA A 195 -15.59 -5.13 31.94
C ALA A 195 -16.64 -4.94 33.06
N SER A 196 -16.39 -4.03 34.02
CA SER A 196 -17.28 -3.66 35.12
C SER A 196 -18.13 -2.39 34.87
N GLY A 197 -18.03 -1.76 33.69
CA GLY A 197 -18.94 -0.68 33.27
C GLY A 197 -18.77 0.67 33.98
N MET A 198 -17.82 0.82 34.91
CA MET A 198 -17.50 2.11 35.52
C MET A 198 -16.27 2.76 34.88
N PRO A 199 -16.39 3.96 34.29
CA PRO A 199 -15.26 4.70 33.73
C PRO A 199 -14.34 5.14 34.87
N THR A 200 -13.11 4.66 34.90
CA THR A 200 -12.11 4.96 35.93
C THR A 200 -11.42 6.32 35.75
N LYS A 201 -11.73 7.06 34.68
CA LYS A 201 -11.19 8.39 34.39
C LYS A 201 -12.33 9.39 34.21
N HIS A 202 -12.50 10.28 35.18
CA HIS A 202 -13.21 11.54 34.98
C HIS A 202 -12.29 12.49 34.19
N LEU A 203 -12.69 12.84 32.98
CA LEU A 203 -11.97 13.79 32.14
C LEU A 203 -12.65 15.15 32.28
N SER A 204 -11.90 16.19 32.67
CA SER A 204 -12.39 17.56 32.62
C SER A 204 -12.42 18.05 31.16
N ASP A 205 -13.35 18.95 30.82
CA ASP A 205 -13.51 19.55 29.48
C ASP A 205 -12.22 20.19 28.92
N SER A 206 -11.22 20.43 29.79
CA SER A 206 -9.90 20.97 29.46
C SER A 206 -8.84 19.91 29.13
N ILE A 207 -9.17 18.62 29.08
CA ILE A 207 -8.20 17.54 28.84
C ILE A 207 -8.65 16.72 27.62
N CYS A 208 -7.75 16.53 26.65
CA CYS A 208 -8.03 15.81 25.42
C CYS A 208 -8.35 14.32 25.69
N ALA A 209 -9.49 13.85 25.16
CA ALA A 209 -9.96 12.46 25.31
C ALA A 209 -9.06 11.39 24.68
N VAL A 210 -8.11 11.77 23.82
CA VAL A 210 -7.22 10.82 23.12
C VAL A 210 -5.81 10.80 23.72
N CYS A 211 -5.21 11.96 23.97
CA CYS A 211 -3.85 12.05 24.53
C CYS A 211 -3.80 12.36 26.03
N GLY A 212 -4.90 12.71 26.68
CA GLY A 212 -4.93 13.04 28.11
C GLY A 212 -4.10 14.26 28.51
N GLN A 213 -3.85 15.19 27.58
CA GLN A 213 -3.10 16.42 27.81
C GLN A 213 -4.03 17.64 27.80
N PRO A 214 -3.64 18.74 28.48
CA PRO A 214 -4.48 19.93 28.55
C PRO A 214 -4.68 20.53 27.16
N ILE A 215 -5.93 20.85 26.87
CA ILE A 215 -6.37 21.56 25.68
C ILE A 215 -6.11 23.05 25.95
N LEU A 216 -5.21 23.62 25.15
CA LEU A 216 -4.71 24.99 25.32
C LEU A 216 -5.52 26.03 24.50
N VAL A 217 -6.37 25.56 23.58
CA VAL A 217 -7.15 26.41 22.65
C VAL A 217 -8.60 25.92 22.67
N ASP A 218 -9.56 26.82 22.85
CA ASP A 218 -10.99 26.47 22.87
C ASP A 218 -11.52 26.18 21.45
N VAL A 219 -12.65 25.48 21.35
CA VAL A 219 -13.30 25.07 20.09
C VAL A 219 -13.65 26.28 19.19
N SER A 220 -13.76 27.47 19.79
CA SER A 220 -14.09 28.72 19.10
C SER A 220 -12.89 29.49 18.56
N GLU A 221 -11.65 29.06 18.84
CA GLU A 221 -10.43 29.75 18.43
C GLU A 221 -9.59 28.88 17.48
N GLU A 222 -9.06 29.49 16.41
CA GLU A 222 -8.04 28.84 15.58
C GLU A 222 -6.72 28.79 16.33
N GLY A 223 -6.28 27.58 16.66
CA GLY A 223 -5.05 27.34 17.40
C GLY A 223 -3.82 27.50 16.52
N ILE A 224 -2.81 28.21 17.03
CA ILE A 224 -1.50 28.36 16.39
C ILE A 224 -0.77 27.00 16.23
N ILE A 225 -1.11 26.01 17.05
CA ILE A 225 -0.43 24.70 17.12
C ILE A 225 -1.37 23.54 16.77
N GLU A 226 -2.52 23.41 17.44
CA GLU A 226 -3.52 22.35 17.20
C GLU A 226 -4.94 22.91 17.50
N ASN A 227 -5.90 22.73 16.58
CA ASN A 227 -7.30 23.10 16.79
C ASN A 227 -8.00 22.11 17.72
N THR A 228 -9.05 22.55 18.41
CA THR A 228 -9.86 21.70 19.29
C THR A 228 -11.19 21.39 18.65
N TYR A 229 -11.59 20.12 18.68
CA TYR A 229 -12.89 19.67 18.20
C TYR A 229 -13.69 19.07 19.36
N ARG A 230 -14.99 19.37 19.42
CA ARG A 230 -15.90 18.81 20.42
C ARG A 230 -16.87 17.85 19.76
N LEU A 231 -16.92 16.62 20.25
CA LEU A 231 -17.86 15.61 19.79
C LEU A 231 -19.28 15.91 20.32
N SER A 232 -20.30 15.32 19.70
CA SER A 232 -21.70 15.41 20.14
C SER A 232 -21.95 14.86 21.55
N CYS A 233 -21.01 14.07 22.10
CA CYS A 233 -21.00 13.61 23.48
C CYS A 233 -20.31 14.58 24.46
N ASN A 234 -20.11 15.85 24.06
CA ASN A 234 -19.48 16.94 24.82
C ASN A 234 -18.00 16.76 25.19
N HIS A 235 -17.33 15.69 24.75
CA HIS A 235 -15.90 15.52 24.95
C HIS A 235 -15.06 16.30 23.92
N SER A 236 -14.03 16.97 24.41
CA SER A 236 -13.09 17.78 23.65
C SER A 236 -11.80 16.98 23.31
N LEU A 237 -11.30 17.14 22.09
CA LEU A 237 -10.10 16.47 21.59
C LEU A 237 -9.29 17.39 20.67
N HIS A 238 -7.99 17.17 20.58
CA HIS A 238 -7.18 17.85 19.58
C HIS A 238 -7.52 17.31 18.19
N LEU A 239 -7.75 18.21 17.24
CA LEU A 239 -8.09 17.89 15.85
C LEU A 239 -7.00 17.03 15.18
N SER A 240 -5.73 17.23 15.53
CA SER A 240 -4.61 16.39 15.04
C SER A 240 -4.65 14.93 15.53
N LEU A 241 -5.50 14.61 16.52
CA LEU A 241 -5.60 13.31 17.18
C LEU A 241 -6.96 12.63 16.97
N GLY A 242 -7.90 13.28 16.29
CA GLY A 242 -9.19 12.67 15.96
C GLY A 242 -9.03 11.52 14.96
N CYS A 243 -9.82 10.45 15.09
CA CYS A 243 -9.82 9.34 14.12
C CYS A 243 -10.16 9.76 12.68
N GLU A 244 -10.91 10.84 12.48
CA GLU A 244 -11.28 11.30 11.14
C GLU A 244 -10.10 11.74 10.26
N PRO A 245 -9.13 12.55 10.73
CA PRO A 245 -8.00 12.95 9.88
C PRO A 245 -7.06 11.80 9.50
N ILE A 246 -6.90 10.74 10.30
CA ILE A 246 -5.97 9.66 9.93
C ILE A 246 -6.54 8.81 8.79
N VAL A 247 -7.86 8.57 8.78
CA VAL A 247 -8.51 7.81 7.71
C VAL A 247 -8.79 8.69 6.49
N LYS A 248 -8.95 10.01 6.65
CA LYS A 248 -9.17 10.95 5.52
C LYS A 248 -7.90 11.45 4.84
N VAL A 249 -6.72 11.27 5.45
CA VAL A 249 -5.43 11.64 4.86
C VAL A 249 -4.87 10.55 3.94
N PHE A 250 -5.42 9.33 3.97
CA PHE A 250 -5.05 8.22 3.10
C PHE A 250 -6.16 7.79 2.15
#